data_AF-A0AAU3UE85-F1
#
_entry.id   AF-A0AAU3UE85-F1
#
_cell.length_a   1.000
_cell.length_b   1.000
_cell.length_c   1.000
_cell.angle_alpha   90.00
_cell.angle_beta   90.00
_cell.angle_gamma   90.00
#
_symmetry.space_group_name_H-M   'P 1'
#
loop_
_entity.id
_entity.type
_entity.pdbx_description
1 polymer ?
#
loop_
_entity_poly.entity_id
_entity_poly.type
_entity_poly.pdbx_seq_one_letter_code
_entity_poly.pdbx_strand_id
1 'polypeptide(L)'
;MKVTVLRAIPVLGWLYLVFGLLAAATDRAPANRLLRAVFWIDAFLSVVVHAAQIPAALRATANTEHSAVRTAVMTQIFGLTWWKTQEAA
;
A
#
# COMPACT_ATOMS: atom_id res chain seq x y z
N MET A 1 -11.46 -2.14 -15.53
CA MET A 1 -12.02 -2.99 -14.43
C MET A 1 -10.96 -3.79 -13.69
N LYS A 2 -10.13 -4.64 -14.34
CA LYS A 2 -9.19 -5.52 -13.63
C LYS A 2 -8.18 -4.78 -12.72
N VAL A 3 -7.58 -3.71 -13.23
CA VAL A 3 -6.62 -2.89 -12.44
C VAL A 3 -7.29 -2.18 -11.26
N THR A 4 -8.52 -1.67 -11.45
CA THR A 4 -9.29 -1.03 -10.38
C THR A 4 -9.56 -1.99 -9.21
N VAL A 5 -9.91 -3.24 -9.52
CA VAL A 5 -10.12 -4.29 -8.49
C VAL A 5 -8.81 -4.60 -7.76
N LEU A 6 -7.69 -4.71 -8.46
CA LEU A 6 -6.38 -4.95 -7.83
C LEU A 6 -5.96 -3.79 -6.92
N ARG A 7 -6.24 -2.54 -7.32
CA ARG A 7 -5.95 -1.34 -6.51
C ARG A 7 -6.84 -1.22 -5.27
N ALA A 8 -7.95 -1.95 -5.19
CA ALA A 8 -8.76 -1.99 -3.97
C ALA A 8 -8.03 -2.72 -2.82
N ILE A 9 -7.16 -3.68 -3.13
CA ILE A 9 -6.42 -4.47 -2.13
C ILE A 9 -5.55 -3.56 -1.22
N PRO A 10 -4.60 -2.75 -1.74
CA PRO A 10 -3.79 -1.89 -0.89
C PRO A 10 -4.62 -0.80 -0.19
N VAL A 11 -5.71 -0.33 -0.78
CA VAL A 11 -6.64 0.62 -0.13
C VAL A 11 -7.30 -0.03 1.09
N LEU A 12 -7.77 -1.27 0.95
CA LEU A 12 -8.35 -2.03 2.07
C LEU A 12 -7.30 -2.31 3.16
N GLY A 13 -6.03 -2.56 2.79
CA GLY A 13 -4.92 -2.66 3.74
C GLY A 13 -4.75 -1.38 4.57
N TRP A 14 -4.62 -0.22 3.91
CA TRP A 14 -4.55 1.07 4.64
C TRP A 14 -5.76 1.32 5.55
N LEU A 15 -6.97 1.01 5.08
CA LEU A 15 -8.17 1.13 5.91
C LEU A 15 -8.11 0.18 7.12
N TYR A 16 -7.72 -1.07 6.90
CA TYR A 16 -7.53 -2.05 7.98
C TYR A 16 -6.51 -1.58 9.02
N LEU A 17 -5.40 -0.96 8.59
CA LEU A 17 -4.42 -0.38 9.51
C LEU A 17 -4.98 0.79 10.32
N VAL A 18 -5.72 1.71 9.69
CA VAL A 18 -6.39 2.82 10.39
C VAL A 18 -7.37 2.27 11.42
N PHE A 19 -8.21 1.30 11.05
CA PHE A 19 -9.15 0.68 12.00
C PHE A 19 -8.43 -0.06 13.14
N GLY A 20 -7.34 -0.77 12.85
CA GLY A 20 -6.55 -1.45 13.87
C GLY A 20 -5.90 -0.47 14.86
N LEU A 21 -5.39 0.67 14.37
CA LEU A 21 -4.87 1.74 15.22
C LEU A 21 -5.97 2.37 16.10
N LEU A 22 -7.15 2.63 15.55
CA LEU A 22 -8.30 3.14 16.31
C LEU A 22 -8.78 2.13 17.37
N ALA A 23 -8.80 0.84 17.04
CA ALA A 23 -9.13 -0.21 17.99
C ALA A 23 -8.10 -0.24 19.14
N ALA A 24 -6.80 -0.16 18.83
CA ALA A 24 -5.75 -0.07 19.85
C ALA A 24 -5.88 1.19 20.72
N ALA A 25 -6.12 2.35 20.12
CA ALA A 25 -6.28 3.62 20.83
C ALA A 25 -7.52 3.65 21.75
N THR A 26 -8.51 2.81 21.48
CA THR A 26 -9.74 2.71 22.29
C THR A 26 -9.78 1.47 23.20
N ASP A 27 -8.64 0.81 23.39
CA ASP A 27 -8.49 -0.42 24.19
C ASP A 27 -9.40 -1.58 23.72
N ARG A 28 -9.73 -1.60 22.41
CA ARG A 28 -10.53 -2.63 21.73
C ARG A 28 -9.69 -3.50 20.80
N ALA A 29 -8.37 -3.45 20.90
CA ALA A 29 -7.49 -4.29 20.09
C ALA A 29 -7.73 -5.78 20.40
N PRO A 30 -7.77 -6.66 19.39
CA PRO A 30 -7.94 -8.10 19.62
C PRO A 30 -6.79 -8.69 20.44
N ALA A 31 -7.12 -9.49 21.47
CA ALA A 31 -6.13 -10.27 22.22
C ALA A 31 -5.56 -11.46 21.41
N ASN A 32 -6.23 -11.86 20.33
CA ASN A 32 -5.82 -12.97 19.48
C ASN A 32 -4.48 -12.67 18.78
N ARG A 33 -3.47 -13.53 19.02
CA ARG A 33 -2.12 -13.37 18.47
C ARG A 33 -2.06 -13.41 16.95
N LEU A 34 -2.90 -14.21 16.30
CA LEU A 34 -2.94 -14.30 14.84
C LEU A 34 -3.44 -13.00 14.22
N LEU A 35 -4.52 -12.41 14.76
CA LEU A 35 -5.01 -11.12 14.27
C LEU A 35 -3.99 -10.00 14.44
N ARG A 36 -3.24 -10.01 15.56
CA ARG A 36 -2.12 -9.07 15.77
C ARG A 36 -0.98 -9.29 14.78
N ALA A 37 -0.65 -10.54 14.47
CA ALA A 37 0.36 -10.87 13.47
C ALA A 37 -0.05 -10.38 12.08
N VAL A 38 -1.30 -10.62 11.67
CA VAL A 38 -1.85 -10.12 10.39
C VAL A 38 -1.78 -8.59 10.32
N PHE A 39 -2.16 -7.88 11.38
CA PHE A 39 -2.01 -6.42 11.45
C PHE A 39 -0.57 -5.96 11.22
N TRP A 40 0.39 -6.56 11.92
CA TRP A 40 1.79 -6.16 11.78
C TRP A 40 2.39 -6.53 10.42
N ILE A 41 2.01 -7.67 9.86
CA ILE A 41 2.40 -8.06 8.49
C ILE A 41 1.88 -7.01 7.51
N ASP A 42 0.60 -6.68 7.57
CA ASP A 42 -0.01 -5.70 6.66
C ASP A 42 0.60 -4.30 6.85
N ALA A 43 0.93 -3.90 8.08
CA ALA A 43 1.61 -2.65 8.38
C ALA A 43 3.01 -2.59 7.73
N PHE A 44 3.77 -3.67 7.88
CA PHE A 44 5.09 -3.78 7.27
C PHE A 44 5.01 -3.74 5.73
N LEU A 45 4.07 -4.47 5.14
CA LEU A 45 3.87 -4.49 3.69
C LEU A 45 3.45 -3.10 3.16
N SER A 46 2.50 -2.46 3.81
CA SER A 46 1.94 -1.17 3.38
C SER A 46 2.89 0.00 3.58
N VAL A 47 3.66 0.02 4.65
CA VAL A 47 4.59 1.13 4.95
C VAL A 47 5.95 0.84 4.32
N VAL A 48 6.63 -0.21 4.78
CA VAL A 48 8.04 -0.46 4.46
C VAL A 48 8.18 -0.99 3.04
N VAL A 49 7.41 -2.02 2.67
CA VAL A 49 7.57 -2.65 1.36
C VAL A 49 7.12 -1.73 0.24
N HIS A 50 6.02 -0.99 0.39
CA HIS A 50 5.64 0.03 -0.59
C HIS A 50 6.71 1.14 -0.70
N ALA A 51 7.27 1.64 0.41
CA ALA A 51 8.33 2.64 0.36
C ALA A 51 9.58 2.11 -0.36
N ALA A 52 9.98 0.86 -0.08
CA ALA A 52 11.10 0.19 -0.72
C ALA A 52 10.91 0.00 -2.24
N GLN A 53 9.67 0.03 -2.74
CA GLN A 53 9.37 -0.04 -4.17
C GLN A 53 9.56 1.29 -4.90
N ILE A 54 9.60 2.43 -4.19
CA ILE A 54 9.67 3.77 -4.81
C ILE A 54 10.86 3.90 -5.78
N PRO A 55 12.11 3.48 -5.46
CA PRO A 55 13.22 3.58 -6.40
C PRO A 55 12.98 2.77 -7.69
N ALA A 56 12.37 1.60 -7.59
CA ALA A 56 12.03 0.79 -8.76
C ALA A 56 10.92 1.44 -9.60
N ALA A 57 9.89 2.00 -8.96
CA ALA A 57 8.81 2.72 -9.63
C ALA A 57 9.28 3.98 -10.35
N LEU A 58 10.21 4.74 -9.73
CA LEU A 58 10.82 5.92 -10.36
C LEU A 58 11.58 5.53 -11.62
N ARG A 59 12.38 4.46 -11.58
CA ARG A 59 13.07 3.93 -12.78
C ARG A 59 12.08 3.48 -13.86
N ALA A 60 11.00 2.80 -13.47
CA ALA A 60 10.01 2.29 -14.42
C ALA A 60 9.18 3.40 -15.09
N THR A 61 9.02 4.56 -14.44
CA THR A 61 8.21 5.68 -14.96
C THR A 61 9.04 6.85 -15.49
N ALA A 62 10.37 6.73 -15.53
CA ALA A 62 11.29 7.81 -15.89
C ALA A 62 11.05 8.40 -17.30
N ASN A 63 10.54 7.58 -18.24
CA ASN A 63 10.25 8.00 -19.62
C ASN A 63 8.76 8.29 -19.85
N THR A 64 7.98 8.46 -18.79
CA THR A 64 6.54 8.76 -18.85
C THR A 64 6.28 10.21 -18.42
N GLU A 65 5.07 10.72 -18.63
CA GLU A 65 4.67 12.07 -18.20
C GLU A 65 4.48 12.20 -16.67
N HIS A 66 4.72 11.14 -15.90
CA HIS A 66 4.50 11.16 -14.45
C HIS A 66 5.65 11.81 -13.70
N SER A 67 5.33 12.85 -12.92
CA SER A 67 6.29 13.44 -11.98
C SER A 67 6.78 12.42 -10.95
N ALA A 68 8.03 12.56 -10.52
CA ALA A 68 8.65 11.70 -9.50
C ALA A 68 7.84 11.69 -8.18
N VAL A 69 7.33 12.85 -7.76
CA VAL A 69 6.50 12.97 -6.55
C VAL A 69 5.22 12.16 -6.70
N ARG A 70 4.52 12.29 -7.83
CA ARG A 70 3.30 11.51 -8.09
C ARG A 70 3.61 10.02 -8.11
N THR A 71 4.69 9.58 -8.75
CA THR A 71 5.10 8.17 -8.75
C THR A 71 5.39 7.66 -7.35
N ALA A 72 6.10 8.43 -6.51
CA ALA A 72 6.39 8.04 -5.13
C ALA A 72 5.12 7.91 -4.30
N VAL A 73 4.23 8.92 -4.34
CA VAL A 73 2.97 8.92 -3.58
C VAL A 73 2.06 7.77 -4.03
N MET A 74 1.89 7.58 -5.34
CA MET A 74 1.04 6.51 -5.85
C MET A 74 1.62 5.13 -5.56
N THR A 75 2.95 4.97 -5.60
CA THR A 75 3.62 3.72 -5.17
C THR A 75 3.46 3.50 -3.68
N GLN A 76 3.49 4.54 -2.84
CA GLN A 76 3.26 4.38 -1.41
C GLN A 76 1.82 3.92 -1.11
N ILE A 77 0.85 4.46 -1.85
CA ILE A 77 -0.56 4.13 -1.64
C ILE A 77 -0.89 2.74 -2.20
N PHE A 78 -0.48 2.45 -3.43
CA PHE A 78 -0.94 1.29 -4.20
C PHE A 78 0.14 0.21 -4.41
N GLY A 79 1.37 0.46 -3.99
CA GLY A 79 2.50 -0.46 -4.18
C GLY A 79 2.73 -0.83 -5.65
N LEU A 80 2.96 -2.12 -5.89
CA LEU A 80 3.13 -2.70 -7.22
C LEU A 80 1.93 -2.44 -8.14
N THR A 81 0.70 -2.37 -7.59
CA THR A 81 -0.53 -2.20 -8.38
C THR A 81 -0.66 -0.81 -9.01
N TRP A 82 0.25 0.11 -8.68
CA TRP A 82 0.47 1.33 -9.44
C TRP A 82 1.46 1.09 -10.57
N TRP A 83 2.76 1.04 -10.25
CA TRP A 83 3.81 1.20 -11.26
C TRP A 83 3.93 0.04 -12.25
N LYS A 84 3.53 -1.20 -11.87
CA LYS A 84 3.49 -2.35 -12.80
C LYS A 84 2.30 -2.31 -13.77
N THR A 85 1.35 -1.41 -13.56
CA THR A 85 0.13 -1.32 -14.38
C THR A 85 0.11 -0.10 -15.29
N GLN A 86 1.19 0.69 -15.32
CA GLN A 86 1.25 1.92 -16.12
C GLN A 86 1.39 1.67 -17.63
N GLU A 87 1.92 0.52 -18.06
CA GLU A 87 1.99 0.14 -19.48
C GLU A 87 0.65 -0.34 -20.06
N ALA A 88 -0.31 -0.70 -19.19
CA ALA A 88 -1.61 -1.24 -19.59
C ALA A 88 -2.75 -0.19 -19.55
N ALA A 89 -2.40 1.10 -19.42
CA ALA A 89 -3.32 2.22 -19.24
C ALA A 89 -3.24 3.21 -20.41
#